data_AF-A0A4Y3WSP1-F1
#
_entry.id   AF-A0A4Y3WSP1-F1
#
_cell.length_a   1.000
_cell.length_b   1.000
_cell.length_c   1.000
_cell.angle_alpha   90.00
_cell.angle_beta   90.00
_cell.angle_gamma   90.00
#
_symmetry.space_group_name_H-M   'P 1'
#
loop_
_entity.id
_entity.type
_entity.pdbx_description
1 polymer ?
#
loop_
_entity_poly.entity_id
_entity_poly.type
_entity_poly.pdbx_seq_one_letter_code
_entity_poly.pdbx_strand_id
1 'polypeptide(L)'
;MNPGDAADHGLDEALRAAAGLVLVTAARLQEALPGLGRVIDDVAGDWSDDAGRAWAERARLVRRVLDRELEATVAVGRLLAAAATGPVDASVDGPVASGPSGSGPRLGGTGARRVDDERGMSIARLSDDGR
;
A
#
# COMPACT_ATOMS: atom_id res chain seq x y z
N MET A 1 18.98 -21.35 25.30
CA MET A 1 18.03 -20.93 24.24
C MET A 1 16.87 -20.26 24.94
N ASN A 2 16.63 -18.98 24.69
CA ASN A 2 15.58 -18.21 25.36
C ASN A 2 14.25 -18.48 24.62
N PRO A 3 13.10 -18.66 25.30
CA PRO A 3 11.82 -18.87 24.63
C PRO A 3 11.42 -17.74 23.67
N GLY A 4 11.94 -16.52 23.86
CA GLY A 4 11.77 -15.39 22.92
C GLY A 4 12.39 -15.65 21.54
N ASP A 5 13.62 -16.19 21.49
CA ASP A 5 14.33 -16.47 20.23
C ASP A 5 13.58 -17.49 19.35
N ALA A 6 12.89 -18.45 19.98
CA ALA A 6 12.12 -19.46 19.26
C ALA A 6 10.82 -18.90 18.66
N ALA A 7 10.19 -17.94 19.35
CA ALA A 7 8.98 -17.27 18.85
C ALA A 7 9.31 -16.33 17.68
N ASP A 8 10.40 -15.56 17.78
CA ASP A 8 10.87 -14.67 16.71
C ASP A 8 11.26 -15.45 15.45
N HIS A 9 11.96 -16.57 15.62
CA HIS A 9 12.31 -17.44 14.49
C HIS A 9 11.07 -18.06 13.81
N GLY A 10 10.03 -18.40 14.58
CA GLY A 10 8.76 -18.90 14.05
C GLY A 10 7.98 -17.83 13.26
N LEU A 11 8.01 -16.58 13.72
CA LEU A 11 7.40 -15.45 13.01
C LEU A 11 8.13 -15.16 11.70
N ASP A 12 9.46 -15.14 11.70
CA ASP A 12 10.27 -14.92 10.51
C ASP A 12 10.02 -15.98 9.43
N GLU A 13 9.91 -17.24 9.83
CA GLU A 13 9.59 -18.34 8.92
C GLU A 13 8.17 -18.22 8.36
N ALA A 14 7.19 -17.84 9.18
CA ALA A 14 5.83 -17.60 8.73
C ALA A 14 5.75 -16.43 7.73
N LEU A 15 6.46 -15.33 7.98
CA LEU A 15 6.54 -14.17 7.08
C LEU A 15 7.22 -14.55 5.75
N ARG A 16 8.29 -15.34 5.80
CA ARG A 16 9.00 -15.85 4.61
C ARG A 16 8.10 -16.75 3.77
N ALA A 17 7.39 -17.68 4.42
CA ALA A 17 6.44 -18.56 3.74
C ALA A 17 5.28 -17.77 3.11
N ALA A 18 4.74 -16.79 3.82
CA ALA A 18 3.69 -15.90 3.31
C ALA A 18 4.18 -15.07 2.10
N ALA A 19 5.36 -14.47 2.20
CA ALA A 19 5.99 -13.73 1.11
C ALA A 19 6.18 -14.62 -0.13
N GLY A 20 6.68 -15.84 0.06
CA GLY A 20 6.84 -16.83 -1.00
C GLY A 20 5.52 -17.17 -1.70
N LEU A 21 4.47 -17.47 -0.94
CA LEU A 21 3.14 -17.77 -1.48
C LEU A 21 2.58 -16.59 -2.30
N VAL A 22 2.67 -15.38 -1.76
CA VAL A 22 2.17 -14.15 -2.40
C VAL A 22 2.92 -13.89 -3.71
N LEU A 23 4.25 -13.95 -3.70
CA LEU A 23 5.08 -13.69 -4.88
C LEU A 23 4.92 -14.76 -5.97
N VAL A 24 4.79 -16.04 -5.59
CA VAL A 24 4.49 -17.12 -6.56
C VAL A 24 3.13 -16.92 -7.21
N THR A 25 2.13 -16.52 -6.42
CA THR A 25 0.79 -16.25 -6.94
C THR A 25 0.80 -15.04 -7.87
N ALA A 26 1.50 -13.97 -7.50
CA ALA A 26 1.69 -12.79 -8.33
C ALA A 26 2.38 -13.15 -9.66
N ALA A 27 3.45 -13.95 -9.63
CA ALA A 27 4.15 -14.37 -10.84
C ALA A 27 3.23 -15.14 -11.80
N ARG A 28 2.43 -16.08 -11.28
CA ARG A 28 1.44 -16.82 -12.10
C ARG A 28 0.40 -15.90 -12.73
N LEU A 29 -0.08 -14.90 -11.99
CA LEU A 29 -1.02 -13.92 -12.52
C LEU A 29 -0.36 -13.04 -13.59
N GLN A 30 0.89 -12.61 -13.36
CA GLN A 30 1.67 -11.83 -14.32
C GLN A 30 1.90 -12.58 -15.63
N GLU A 31 2.09 -13.90 -15.59
CA GLU A 31 2.20 -14.75 -16.77
C GLU A 31 0.86 -14.91 -17.52
N ALA A 32 -0.25 -14.96 -16.79
CA ALA A 32 -1.59 -15.19 -17.36
C ALA A 32 -2.23 -13.95 -17.99
N LEU A 33 -2.01 -12.75 -17.43
CA LEU A 33 -2.66 -11.51 -17.88
C LEU A 33 -2.39 -11.13 -19.35
N PRO A 34 -1.18 -11.33 -19.91
CA PRO A 34 -0.96 -11.15 -21.35
C PRO A 34 -1.81 -12.09 -22.22
N GLY A 35 -2.06 -13.32 -21.76
CA GLY A 35 -2.96 -14.26 -22.43
C GLY A 35 -4.40 -13.77 -22.43
N LEU A 36 -4.88 -13.28 -21.29
CA LEU A 36 -6.21 -12.66 -21.19
C LEU A 36 -6.33 -11.45 -22.13
N GLY A 37 -5.28 -10.62 -22.22
CA GLY A 37 -5.24 -9.49 -23.15
C GLY A 37 -5.46 -9.92 -24.60
N ARG A 38 -4.75 -10.96 -25.05
CA ARG A 38 -4.91 -11.51 -26.40
C ARG A 38 -6.32 -12.01 -26.66
N VAL A 39 -6.90 -12.78 -25.74
CA VAL A 39 -8.29 -13.27 -25.87
C VAL A 39 -9.28 -12.12 -26.01
N ILE A 40 -9.11 -11.04 -25.25
CA ILE A 40 -9.97 -9.85 -25.36
C ILE A 40 -9.86 -9.22 -26.75
N ASP A 41 -8.64 -9.12 -27.28
CA ASP A 41 -8.41 -8.50 -28.59
C ASP A 41 -8.88 -9.40 -29.74
N ASP A 42 -8.69 -10.72 -29.63
CA ASP A 42 -9.20 -11.71 -30.60
C ASP A 42 -10.73 -11.67 -30.67
N VAL A 43 -11.42 -11.74 -29.52
CA VAL A 43 -12.89 -11.65 -29.46
C VAL A 43 -13.38 -10.29 -29.97
N ALA A 44 -12.67 -9.20 -29.67
CA ALA A 44 -13.05 -7.88 -30.19
C ALA A 44 -12.88 -7.78 -31.72
N GLY A 45 -11.92 -8.52 -32.30
CA GLY A 45 -11.73 -8.63 -33.74
C GLY A 45 -12.84 -9.45 -34.41
N ASP A 46 -13.22 -10.58 -33.80
CA ASP A 46 -14.23 -11.50 -34.33
C ASP A 46 -15.67 -10.99 -34.10
N TRP A 47 -15.90 -10.21 -33.05
CA TRP A 47 -17.21 -9.69 -32.67
C TRP A 47 -17.24 -8.16 -32.71
N SER A 48 -17.37 -7.61 -33.92
CA SER A 48 -17.19 -6.18 -34.18
C SER A 48 -18.45 -5.32 -34.03
N ASP A 49 -19.60 -5.88 -33.64
CA ASP A 49 -20.85 -5.12 -33.47
C ASP A 49 -20.85 -4.26 -32.18
N ASP A 50 -21.94 -3.53 -31.93
CA ASP A 50 -22.07 -2.71 -30.71
C ASP A 50 -21.96 -3.52 -29.41
N ALA A 51 -22.48 -4.75 -29.40
CA ALA A 51 -22.45 -5.61 -28.23
C ALA A 51 -21.03 -6.11 -27.97
N GLY A 52 -20.30 -6.52 -29.01
CA GLY A 52 -18.91 -6.95 -28.92
C GLY A 52 -17.97 -5.83 -28.51
N ARG A 53 -18.16 -4.61 -29.04
CA ARG A 53 -17.44 -3.42 -28.55
C ARG A 53 -17.68 -3.16 -27.07
N ALA A 54 -18.94 -3.22 -26.64
CA ALA A 54 -19.31 -2.99 -25.25
C ALA A 54 -18.80 -4.11 -24.31
N TRP A 55 -18.73 -5.36 -24.79
CA TRP A 55 -18.10 -6.46 -24.08
C TRP A 55 -16.59 -6.21 -23.94
N ALA A 56 -15.91 -5.86 -25.02
CA ALA A 56 -14.46 -5.65 -25.04
C ALA A 56 -14.04 -4.51 -24.09
N GLU A 57 -14.80 -3.41 -24.04
CA GLU A 57 -14.52 -2.32 -23.09
C GLU A 57 -14.63 -2.78 -21.63
N ARG A 58 -15.68 -3.54 -21.29
CA ARG A 58 -15.84 -4.12 -19.95
C ARG A 58 -14.74 -5.10 -19.61
N ALA A 59 -14.33 -5.94 -20.55
CA ALA A 59 -13.23 -6.87 -20.36
C ALA A 59 -11.89 -6.15 -20.14
N ARG A 60 -11.63 -5.07 -20.88
CA ARG A 60 -10.44 -4.21 -20.67
C ARG A 60 -10.49 -3.51 -19.31
N LEU A 61 -11.65 -3.08 -18.83
CA LEU A 61 -11.81 -2.55 -17.48
C LEU A 61 -11.42 -3.60 -16.42
N VAL A 62 -11.91 -4.84 -16.55
CA VAL A 62 -11.56 -5.94 -15.63
C VAL A 62 -10.05 -6.21 -15.66
N ARG A 63 -9.45 -6.27 -16.85
CA ARG A 63 -7.99 -6.43 -16.99
C ARG A 63 -7.22 -5.33 -16.27
N ARG A 64 -7.61 -4.05 -16.44
CA ARG A 64 -6.97 -2.93 -15.74
C ARG A 64 -7.08 -3.03 -14.22
N VAL A 65 -8.17 -3.58 -13.69
CA VAL A 65 -8.29 -3.86 -12.26
C VAL A 65 -7.29 -4.93 -11.85
N LEU A 66 -7.23 -6.04 -12.58
CA LEU A 66 -6.30 -7.13 -12.29
C LEU A 66 -4.82 -6.69 -12.35
N ASP A 67 -4.46 -5.85 -13.31
CA ASP A 67 -3.11 -5.28 -13.41
C ASP A 67 -2.75 -4.48 -12.13
N ARG A 68 -3.67 -3.64 -11.63
CA ARG A 68 -3.46 -2.89 -10.38
C ARG A 68 -3.38 -3.79 -9.14
N GLU A 69 -4.26 -4.79 -9.05
CA GLU A 69 -4.23 -5.74 -7.92
C GLU A 69 -2.96 -6.58 -7.93
N LEU A 70 -2.44 -6.93 -9.11
CA LEU A 70 -1.15 -7.60 -9.25
C LEU A 70 -0.01 -6.73 -8.72
N GLU A 71 0.05 -5.45 -9.10
CA GLU A 71 1.06 -4.51 -8.59
C GLU A 71 1.02 -4.40 -7.06
N ALA A 72 -0.18 -4.27 -6.49
CA ALA A 72 -0.38 -4.24 -5.04
C ALA A 72 0.07 -5.55 -4.37
N THR A 73 -0.28 -6.70 -4.96
CA THR A 73 0.11 -8.02 -4.46
C THR A 73 1.64 -8.19 -4.46
N VAL A 74 2.32 -7.76 -5.53
CA VAL A 74 3.79 -7.75 -5.59
C VAL A 74 4.39 -6.86 -4.51
N ALA A 75 3.82 -5.67 -4.28
CA ALA A 75 4.27 -4.76 -3.24
C ALA A 75 4.15 -5.39 -1.84
N VAL A 76 3.01 -6.01 -1.53
CA VAL A 76 2.80 -6.73 -0.25
C VAL A 76 3.78 -7.89 -0.11
N GLY A 77 3.98 -8.70 -1.15
CA GLY A 77 4.95 -9.81 -1.10
C GLY A 77 6.37 -9.35 -0.80
N ARG A 78 6.79 -8.21 -1.37
CA ARG A 78 8.10 -7.60 -1.08
C ARG A 78 8.21 -7.07 0.34
N LEU A 79 7.15 -6.45 0.87
CA LEU A 79 7.11 -5.97 2.25
C LEU A 79 7.22 -7.13 3.25
N LEU A 80 6.51 -8.23 3.01
CA LEU A 80 6.60 -9.45 3.84
C LEU A 80 8.01 -10.05 3.79
N ALA A 81 8.63 -10.11 2.61
CA ALA A 81 10.01 -10.61 2.47
C ALA A 81 11.02 -9.73 3.22
N ALA A 82 10.86 -8.41 3.16
CA ALA A 82 11.70 -7.46 3.88
C ALA A 82 11.53 -7.60 5.42
N ALA A 83 10.29 -7.76 5.89
CA ALA A 83 10.00 -7.99 7.31
C ALA A 83 10.63 -9.29 7.85
N ALA A 84 10.82 -10.30 7.00
CA ALA A 84 11.44 -11.57 7.36
C ALA A 84 12.99 -11.59 7.32
N THR A 85 13.64 -10.48 6.95
CA THR A 85 15.11 -10.41 6.75
C THR A 85 15.83 -9.32 7.52
N GLY A 86 15.12 -8.38 8.15
CA GLY A 86 15.73 -7.30 8.93
C GLY A 86 15.07 -7.18 10.30
N PRO A 87 15.79 -6.64 11.30
CA PRO A 87 15.16 -6.23 12.54
C PRO A 87 14.10 -5.20 12.18
N VAL A 88 12.83 -5.54 12.41
CA VAL A 88 11.79 -4.52 12.46
C VAL A 88 12.22 -3.61 13.61
N ASP A 89 12.67 -2.40 13.27
CA ASP A 89 12.86 -1.35 14.26
C ASP A 89 11.46 -1.02 14.78
N ALA A 90 11.01 -1.81 15.75
CA ALA A 90 9.71 -1.74 16.38
C ALA A 90 9.73 -0.54 17.34
N SER A 91 9.82 0.66 16.76
CA SER A 91 9.42 1.89 17.42
C SER A 91 8.13 2.38 16.77
N VAL A 92 7.03 1.66 17.04
CA VAL A 92 5.66 2.16 16.81
C VAL A 92 4.98 2.57 18.12
N ASP A 93 5.71 2.53 19.25
CA ASP A 93 5.28 3.15 20.51
C ASP A 93 6.34 4.14 21.02
N GLY A 94 6.23 5.39 20.56
CA GLY A 94 7.01 6.53 21.05
C GLY A 94 6.79 7.76 20.15
N PRO A 95 6.33 8.92 20.67
CA PRO A 95 6.06 10.07 19.84
C PRO A 95 7.36 10.62 19.22
N VAL A 96 7.30 10.84 17.91
CA VAL A 96 8.44 11.08 17.01
C VAL A 96 9.18 12.39 17.33
N ALA A 97 10.42 12.24 17.79
CA ALA A 97 11.68 12.95 17.54
C ALA A 97 11.73 14.48 17.27
N SER A 98 12.61 15.15 18.03
CA SER A 98 13.19 16.46 17.75
C SER A 98 14.58 16.36 17.09
N GLY A 99 14.71 16.90 15.86
CA GLY A 99 15.88 17.71 15.44
C GLY A 99 16.93 17.11 14.47
N PRO A 100 17.60 17.93 13.61
CA PRO A 100 17.78 17.63 12.18
C PRO A 100 19.24 17.72 11.64
N SER A 101 19.52 17.15 10.45
CA SER A 101 20.31 17.77 9.36
C SER A 101 20.50 16.83 8.15
N GLY A 102 19.96 17.19 6.97
CA GLY A 102 20.20 16.46 5.73
C GLY A 102 19.28 16.78 4.56
N SER A 103 19.32 18.03 4.08
CA SER A 103 18.94 18.53 2.74
C SER A 103 17.73 17.92 2.00
N GLY A 104 16.59 18.61 2.07
CA GLY A 104 15.45 18.47 1.16
C GLY A 104 14.92 19.85 0.73
N PRO A 105 14.16 19.96 -0.38
CA PRO A 105 13.77 21.25 -0.96
C PRO A 105 12.98 22.13 0.03
N ARG A 106 13.47 23.35 0.28
CA ARG A 106 12.84 24.28 1.22
C ARG A 106 11.66 24.99 0.56
N LEU A 107 10.46 24.67 1.02
CA LEU A 107 9.25 25.46 0.72
C LEU A 107 9.35 26.82 1.41
N GLY A 108 9.04 27.89 0.66
CA GLY A 108 9.14 29.28 1.09
C GLY A 108 8.29 29.59 2.33
N GLY A 109 8.83 30.46 3.18
CA GLY A 109 8.40 30.63 4.57
C GLY A 109 6.97 31.12 4.78
N THR A 110 6.34 30.54 5.81
CA THR A 110 5.40 31.21 6.71
C THR A 110 5.75 30.74 8.14
N GLY A 111 6.17 31.67 9.00
CA GLY A 111 6.61 31.34 10.35
C GLY A 111 5.46 30.84 11.22
N ALA A 112 5.22 29.53 11.20
CA ALA A 112 4.30 28.88 12.13
C ALA A 112 5.02 28.64 13.46
N ARG A 113 4.73 29.46 14.48
CA ARG A 113 5.13 29.21 15.87
C ARG A 113 4.12 28.22 16.47
N ARG A 114 4.60 27.08 16.95
CA ARG A 114 3.76 26.10 17.66
C ARG A 114 3.26 26.70 18.98
N VAL A 115 2.00 26.45 19.28
CA VAL A 115 1.34 26.85 20.53
C VAL A 115 1.81 25.93 21.65
N ASP A 116 1.98 26.50 22.83
CA ASP A 116 2.44 25.81 24.04
C ASP A 116 1.39 24.80 24.53
N ASP A 117 1.79 23.53 24.58
CA ASP A 117 0.93 22.39 24.93
C ASP A 117 0.55 22.40 26.43
N GLU A 118 1.29 23.11 27.29
CA GLU A 118 0.95 23.21 28.72
C GLU A 118 -0.19 24.22 28.99
N ARG A 119 -0.39 25.20 28.10
CA ARG A 119 -1.46 26.19 28.25
C ARG A 119 -2.69 25.93 27.40
N GLY A 120 -2.56 25.17 26.32
CA GLY A 120 -3.66 24.84 25.41
C GLY A 120 -4.30 26.07 24.73
N MET A 121 -4.92 25.87 23.58
CA MET A 121 -5.64 26.95 22.90
C MET A 121 -7.05 27.06 23.49
N SER A 122 -7.32 28.13 24.26
CA SER A 122 -8.68 28.39 24.76
C SER A 122 -9.54 28.95 23.63
N ILE A 123 -10.45 28.14 23.10
CA ILE A 123 -11.44 28.56 22.12
C ILE A 123 -12.59 29.22 22.89
N ALA A 124 -12.88 30.49 22.59
CA ALA A 124 -14.02 31.18 23.16
C ALA A 124 -15.31 30.40 22.84
N ARG A 125 -16.07 30.04 23.87
CA ARG A 125 -17.41 29.44 23.65
C ARG A 125 -18.33 30.53 23.12
N LEU A 126 -18.88 30.29 21.95
CA LEU A 126 -19.98 31.07 21.40
C LEU A 126 -21.19 30.88 22.34
N SER A 127 -21.73 31.97 22.90
CA SER A 127 -22.98 31.88 23.64
C SER A 127 -24.07 31.40 22.69
N ASP A 128 -24.72 30.30 23.07
CA ASP A 128 -25.83 29.73 22.31
C ASP A 128 -27.11 30.49 22.67
N ASP A 129 -27.18 31.76 22.25
CA ASP A 129 -28.42 32.53 22.31
C ASP A 129 -29.23 32.22 21.05
N GLY A 130 -29.94 31.10 21.11
CA GLY A 130 -31.09 30.86 20.27
C GLY A 130 -32.24 31.80 20.65
N ARG A 131 -32.41 32.90 19.90
CA ARG A 131 -33.68 33.47 19.40
C ARG A 131 -33.53 34.91 18.94
#